data_AF-H5XFX8-F1
#
_entry.id   AF-H5XFX8-F1
#
_cell.length_a   1.000
_cell.length_b   1.000
_cell.length_c   1.000
_cell.angle_alpha   90.00
_cell.angle_beta   90.00
_cell.angle_gamma   90.00
#
_symmetry.space_group_name_H-M   'P 1'
#
loop_
_entity.id
_entity.type
_entity.pdbx_description
1 polymer ?
#
loop_
_entity_poly.entity_id
_entity_poly.type
_entity_poly.pdbx_seq_one_letter_code
_entity_poly.pdbx_strand_id
1 'polypeptide(L)'
;MSRPPVFPVEDKIRIVLSVLSGEMTIAEAARRNKVSEQSVSRWKAQFLEGGRAGVAEGGKAGPSSREEQLQAQIDELTTALGEAHVELRVWKRSAERLAPSRTSR
;
A
#
# COMPACT_ATOMS: atom_id res chain seq x y z
N MET A 1 -20.39 -1.67 16.42
CA MET A 1 -19.27 -0.92 17.02
C MET A 1 -19.09 0.37 16.24
N SER A 2 -19.15 1.53 16.90
CA SER A 2 -18.98 2.84 16.23
C SER A 2 -17.53 3.02 15.81
N ARG A 3 -17.30 3.41 14.55
CA ARG A 3 -15.96 3.71 14.02
C ARG A 3 -15.35 4.82 14.89
N PRO A 4 -14.10 4.67 15.39
CA PRO A 4 -13.44 5.73 16.13
C PRO A 4 -13.43 7.03 15.31
N PRO A 5 -13.63 8.19 15.94
CA PRO A 5 -13.60 9.48 15.23
C PRO A 5 -12.25 9.63 14.50
N VAL A 6 -12.32 9.91 13.20
CA VAL A 6 -11.13 10.11 12.37
C VAL A 6 -10.65 11.53 12.63
N PHE A 7 -9.53 11.64 13.34
CA PHE A 7 -8.85 12.93 13.49
C PHE A 7 -8.25 13.32 12.12
N PRO A 8 -8.61 14.49 11.54
CA PRO A 8 -8.15 14.91 10.22
C PRO A 8 -6.62 14.90 10.12
N VAL A 9 -6.09 14.50 8.96
CA VAL A 9 -4.64 14.40 8.75
C VAL A 9 -3.97 15.77 8.94
N GLU A 10 -4.62 16.83 8.49
CA GLU A 10 -4.05 18.18 8.48
C GLU A 10 -3.92 18.74 9.89
N ASP A 11 -4.84 18.36 10.78
CA ASP A 11 -4.74 18.67 12.20
C ASP A 11 -3.58 17.90 12.85
N LYS A 12 -3.36 16.62 12.49
CA LYS A 12 -2.22 15.84 13.00
C LYS A 12 -0.90 16.48 12.58
N ILE A 13 -0.80 16.88 11.31
CA ILE A 13 0.40 17.54 10.78
C ILE A 13 0.67 18.83 11.54
N ARG A 14 -0.34 19.69 11.72
CA ARG A 14 -0.19 20.94 12.50
C ARG A 14 0.33 20.68 13.92
N ILE A 15 -0.25 19.69 14.60
CA ILE A 15 0.17 19.30 15.95
C ILE A 15 1.62 18.82 15.97
N VAL A 16 1.99 17.93 15.05
CA VAL A 16 3.35 17.39 14.96
C VAL A 16 4.35 18.51 14.69
N LEU A 17 4.05 19.43 13.78
CA LEU A 17 4.91 20.57 13.48
C LEU A 17 5.09 21.48 14.70
N SER A 18 4.03 21.77 15.45
CA SER A 18 4.11 22.58 16.70
C SER A 18 4.97 21.91 17.77
N VAL A 19 4.95 20.57 17.84
CA VAL A 19 5.80 19.80 18.75
C VAL A 19 7.25 19.75 18.28
N LEU A 20 7.49 19.69 16.97
CA LEU A 20 8.85 19.70 16.40
C LEU A 20 9.51 21.08 16.44
N SER A 21 8.73 22.16 16.29
CA SER A 21 9.21 23.55 16.42
C SER A 21 9.51 23.95 17.87
N GLY A 22 9.03 23.17 18.85
CA GLY A 22 9.18 23.46 20.26
C GLY A 22 8.14 24.44 20.82
N GLU A 23 7.16 24.87 20.02
CA GLU A 23 6.04 25.71 20.46
C GLU A 23 5.17 25.04 21.51
N MET A 24 5.09 23.70 21.46
CA MET A 24 4.32 22.89 22.39
C MET A 24 5.05 21.62 22.77
N THR A 25 4.93 21.20 24.02
CA THR A 25 5.28 19.84 24.44
C THR A 25 4.24 18.83 23.95
N ILE A 26 4.62 17.54 23.90
CA ILE A 26 3.70 16.43 23.59
C ILE A 26 2.48 16.45 24.54
N ALA A 27 2.73 16.70 25.82
CA ALA A 27 1.70 16.75 26.86
C ALA A 27 0.71 17.90 26.66
N GLU A 28 1.19 19.10 26.30
CA GLU A 28 0.33 20.25 26.00
C GLU A 28 -0.48 20.03 24.72
N ALA A 29 0.14 19.49 23.68
CA ALA A 29 -0.51 19.16 22.42
C ALA A 29 -1.65 18.14 22.64
N ALA A 30 -1.40 17.10 23.43
CA ALA A 30 -2.38 16.09 23.79
C ALA A 30 -3.60 16.69 24.50
N ARG A 31 -3.36 17.52 25.54
CA ARG A 31 -4.43 18.19 26.29
C ARG A 31 -5.26 19.13 25.43
N ARG A 32 -4.63 20.01 24.63
CA ARG A 32 -5.35 20.99 23.79
C ARG A 32 -6.24 20.32 22.73
N ASN A 33 -5.78 19.20 22.18
CA ASN A 33 -6.47 18.51 21.09
C ASN A 33 -7.34 17.33 21.58
N LYS A 34 -7.43 17.10 22.89
CA LYS A 34 -8.21 16.02 23.52
C LYS A 34 -7.82 14.62 22.98
N VAL A 35 -6.52 14.39 22.83
CA VAL A 35 -5.94 13.11 22.39
C VAL A 35 -4.91 12.62 23.40
N SER A 36 -4.50 11.36 23.33
CA SER A 36 -3.45 10.84 24.21
C SER A 36 -2.06 11.31 23.79
N GLU A 37 -1.15 11.47 24.75
CA GLU A 37 0.27 11.75 24.49
C GLU A 37 0.92 10.68 23.61
N GLN A 38 0.49 9.42 23.77
CA GLN A 38 0.91 8.31 22.92
C GLN A 38 0.50 8.53 21.46
N SER A 39 -0.69 9.06 21.19
CA SER A 39 -1.14 9.36 19.82
C SER A 39 -0.25 10.42 19.17
N VAL A 40 0.01 11.51 19.90
CA VAL A 40 0.90 12.60 19.43
C VAL A 40 2.33 12.08 19.20
N SER A 41 2.84 11.26 20.12
CA SER A 41 4.17 10.64 19.99
C SER A 41 4.26 9.75 18.75
N ARG A 42 3.20 8.95 18.49
CA ARG A 42 3.12 8.09 17.32
C ARG A 42 3.07 8.90 16.02
N TRP A 43 2.29 9.98 15.96
CA TRP A 43 2.24 10.84 14.78
C TRP A 43 3.58 11.51 14.51
N LYS A 44 4.26 11.99 15.56
CA LYS A 44 5.63 12.53 15.45
C LYS A 44 6.60 11.49 14.88
N ALA A 45 6.56 10.26 15.37
CA ALA A 45 7.41 9.18 14.88
C ALA A 45 7.15 8.88 13.39
N GLN A 46 5.88 8.73 13.00
CA GLN A 46 5.47 8.48 11.61
C GLN A 46 5.88 9.62 10.67
N PHE A 47 5.71 10.87 11.10
CA PHE A 47 6.10 12.04 10.32
C PHE A 47 7.61 12.08 10.09
N LEU A 48 8.42 11.81 11.12
CA LEU A 48 9.88 11.78 10.99
C LEU A 48 10.37 10.60 10.14
N GLU A 49 9.72 9.44 10.23
CA GLU A 49 10.02 8.29 9.39
C GLU A 49 9.72 8.57 7.92
N GLY A 50 8.51 9.06 7.60
CA GLY A 50 8.14 9.46 6.25
C GLY A 50 9.02 10.58 5.71
N GLY A 51 9.35 11.58 6.55
CA GLY A 51 10.27 12.66 6.19
C GLY A 51 11.68 12.16 5.87
N ARG A 52 12.22 11.21 6.66
CA ARG A 52 13.51 10.57 6.37
C ARG A 52 13.49 9.80 5.06
N ALA A 53 12.45 9.01 4.82
CA ALA A 53 12.29 8.26 3.58
C ALA A 53 12.24 9.20 2.37
N GLY A 54 11.40 10.24 2.42
CA GLY A 54 11.28 11.22 1.33
C GLY A 54 12.59 11.98 1.06
N VAL A 55 13.35 12.34 2.11
CA VAL A 55 14.67 12.98 1.94
C VAL A 55 15.67 12.00 1.33
N ALA A 56 15.69 10.74 1.76
CA ALA A 56 16.58 9.72 1.21
C ALA A 56 16.29 9.41 -0.27
N GLU A 57 15.03 9.43 -0.68
CA GLU A 57 14.59 9.24 -2.07
C GLU A 57 14.75 10.51 -2.93
N GLY A 58 15.27 11.60 -2.36
CA GLY A 58 15.54 12.85 -3.06
C GLY A 58 14.27 13.65 -3.39
N GLY A 59 13.20 13.47 -2.62
CA GLY A 59 11.94 14.19 -2.79
C GLY A 59 11.16 13.82 -4.05
N LYS A 60 11.50 12.69 -4.70
CA LYS A 60 10.70 12.16 -5.80
C LYS A 60 9.36 11.71 -5.25
N ALA A 61 8.30 12.46 -5.57
CA ALA A 61 6.94 12.00 -5.36
C ALA A 61 6.65 10.90 -6.39
N GLY A 62 6.55 9.66 -5.93
CA GLY A 62 6.29 8.50 -6.77
C GLY A 62 6.16 7.24 -5.93
N PRO A 63 5.76 6.12 -6.55
CA PRO A 63 5.82 4.82 -5.89
C PRO A 63 7.25 4.58 -5.41
N SER A 64 7.40 4.01 -4.22
CA SER A 64 8.73 3.58 -3.76
C SER A 64 9.36 2.65 -4.79
N SER A 65 10.70 2.57 -4.85
CA SER A 65 11.37 1.62 -5.76
C SER A 65 10.87 0.19 -5.59
N ARG A 66 10.40 -0.13 -4.36
CA ARG A 66 9.77 -1.41 -4.06
C ARG A 66 8.38 -1.56 -4.70
N GLU A 67 7.56 -0.51 -4.68
CA GLU A 67 6.25 -0.52 -5.34
C GLU A 67 6.41 -0.66 -6.87
N GLU A 68 7.37 0.05 -7.48
CA GLU A 68 7.68 -0.12 -8.90
C GLU A 68 8.12 -1.56 -9.22
N GLN A 69 9.01 -2.13 -8.39
CA GLN A 69 9.47 -3.51 -8.54
C GLN A 69 8.33 -4.53 -8.37
N LEU A 70 7.39 -4.26 -7.45
CA LEU A 70 6.22 -5.11 -7.25
C LEU A 70 5.26 -4.99 -8.43
N GLN A 71 5.04 -3.80 -8.97
CA GLN A 71 4.20 -3.60 -10.15
C GLN A 71 4.78 -4.35 -11.36
N ALA A 72 6.08 -4.27 -11.60
CA ALA A 72 6.74 -5.02 -12.67
C ALA A 72 6.56 -6.55 -12.51
N GLN A 73 6.67 -7.07 -11.28
CA GLN A 73 6.42 -8.49 -11.00
C GLN A 73 4.95 -8.87 -11.22
N ILE A 74 4.00 -8.02 -10.85
CA ILE A 74 2.58 -8.26 -11.10
C ILE A 74 2.32 -8.34 -12.60
N ASP A 75 2.90 -7.44 -13.39
CA ASP A 75 2.70 -7.41 -14.85
C ASP A 75 3.31 -8.66 -15.50
N GLU A 76 4.49 -9.09 -15.07
CA GLU A 76 5.15 -10.32 -15.52
C GLU A 76 4.31 -11.56 -15.19
N LEU A 77 3.87 -11.70 -13.94
CA LEU A 77 3.04 -12.82 -13.49
C LEU A 77 1.68 -12.85 -14.19
N THR A 78 1.09 -11.69 -14.44
CA THR A 78 -0.19 -11.58 -15.16
C THR A 78 -0.05 -12.05 -16.61
N THR A 79 1.06 -11.70 -17.26
CA THR A 79 1.36 -12.14 -18.62
C THR A 79 1.55 -13.66 -18.68
N ALA A 80 2.42 -14.20 -17.82
CA ALA A 80 2.68 -15.63 -17.75
C ALA A 80 1.40 -16.46 -17.45
N LEU A 81 0.54 -15.95 -16.56
CA LEU A 81 -0.75 -16.57 -16.27
C LEU A 81 -1.67 -16.58 -17.50
N GLY A 82 -1.69 -15.49 -18.27
CA GLY A 82 -2.44 -15.38 -19.52
C GLY A 82 -1.97 -16.40 -20.57
N GLU A 83 -0.66 -16.52 -20.76
CA GLU A 83 -0.05 -17.49 -21.69
C GLU A 83 -0.39 -18.92 -21.28
N ALA A 84 -0.18 -19.28 -20.01
CA ALA A 84 -0.53 -20.60 -19.49
C ALA A 84 -2.03 -20.92 -19.65
N HIS A 85 -2.91 -19.93 -19.46
CA HIS A 85 -4.34 -20.09 -19.68
C HIS A 85 -4.69 -20.40 -21.15
N VAL A 86 -4.04 -19.71 -22.10
CA VAL A 86 -4.23 -19.96 -23.53
C VAL A 86 -3.74 -21.36 -23.90
N GLU A 87 -2.55 -21.75 -23.45
CA GLU A 87 -2.01 -23.09 -23.68
C GLU A 87 -2.97 -24.16 -23.17
N LEU A 88 -3.41 -24.07 -21.91
CA LEU A 88 -4.37 -25.01 -21.33
C LEU A 88 -5.66 -25.12 -22.14
N ARG A 89 -6.16 -24.02 -22.70
CA ARG A 89 -7.35 -24.02 -23.55
C ARG A 89 -7.10 -24.73 -24.87
N VAL A 90 -5.94 -24.52 -25.49
CA VAL A 90 -5.54 -25.21 -26.73
C VAL A 90 -5.39 -26.71 -26.49
N TRP A 91 -4.72 -27.11 -25.41
CA TRP A 91 -4.56 -28.51 -25.03
C TRP A 91 -5.92 -29.20 -24.81
N LYS A 92 -6.83 -28.58 -24.04
CA LYS A 92 -8.18 -29.12 -23.80
C LYS A 92 -8.96 -29.27 -25.12
N ARG A 93 -8.98 -28.24 -25.97
CA ARG A 93 -9.69 -28.29 -27.26
C ARG A 93 -9.10 -29.33 -28.22
N SER A 94 -7.78 -29.53 -28.18
CA SER A 94 -7.12 -30.55 -29.01
C SER A 94 -7.45 -31.96 -28.51
N ALA A 95 -7.48 -32.17 -27.19
CA ALA A 95 -7.90 -33.44 -26.59
C ALA A 95 -9.37 -33.77 -26.92
N GLU A 96 -10.27 -32.78 -26.92
CA GLU A 96 -11.67 -32.95 -27.35
C GLU A 96 -11.79 -33.35 -28.82
N ARG A 97 -10.94 -32.81 -29.70
CA ARG A 97 -10.92 -33.16 -31.14
C ARG A 97 -10.30 -34.52 -31.42
N LEU A 98 -9.37 -34.96 -30.58
CA LEU A 98 -8.70 -36.26 -30.68
C LEU A 98 -9.46 -37.37 -29.94
N ALA A 99 -10.54 -37.04 -29.21
CA ALA A 99 -11.44 -38.04 -28.65
C ALA A 99 -11.96 -38.92 -29.80
N PRO A 100 -11.80 -40.26 -29.73
CA PRO A 100 -12.10 -41.14 -30.84
C PRO A 100 -13.56 -40.94 -31.24
N SER A 101 -13.78 -40.54 -32.51
CA SER A 101 -15.08 -40.67 -33.14
C SER A 101 -15.52 -42.10 -32.91
N ARG A 102 -16.63 -42.28 -32.17
CA ARG A 102 -17.29 -43.58 -32.00
C ARG A 102 -17.66 -44.08 -33.40
N THR A 103 -16.72 -44.74 -34.07
CA THR A 103 -16.99 -45.43 -35.33
C THR A 103 -17.81 -46.63 -34.92
N SER A 104 -19.12 -46.48 -35.07
CA SER A 104 -20.09 -47.54 -34.86
C SER A 104 -19.80 -48.64 -35.89
N ARG A 105 -19.40 -49.83 -35.41
CA ARG A 105 -19.76 -51.11 -36.03
C ARG A 105 -19.59 -52.24 -35.04
#